data_AF-A0A1S1GRS1-F1
#
_entry.id   AF-A0A1S1GRS1-F1
#
_cell.length_a   1.000
_cell.length_b   1.000
_cell.length_c   1.000
_cell.angle_alpha   90.00
_cell.angle_beta   90.00
_cell.angle_gamma   90.00
#
_symmetry.space_group_name_H-M   'P 1'
#
loop_
_entity.id
_entity.type
_entity.pdbx_description
1 polymer ?
#
loop_
_entity_poly.entity_id
_entity_poly.type
_entity_poly.pdbx_seq_one_letter_code
_entity_poly.pdbx_strand_id
1 'polypeptide(L)'
;MSYDREAIKQFIRDYSKENHDTTYNDENINIDNFFTLNEDVESMNIVDVGKQAFFNELDQYIYATCTSREHLLFIMLCEGQSLKRIADVLMITKSRVYQIYSDLLDKLENKEG
;
A
#
# COMPACT_ATOMS: atom_id res chain seq x y z
N MET A 1 14.47 -0.02 -15.54
CA MET A 1 14.04 0.96 -14.51
C MET A 1 14.49 0.43 -13.16
N SER A 2 15.72 0.72 -12.76
CA SER A 2 16.14 0.49 -11.36
C SER A 2 15.53 1.61 -10.53
N TYR A 3 14.81 1.27 -9.47
CA TYR A 3 14.25 2.26 -8.56
C TYR A 3 15.19 2.44 -7.37
N ASP A 4 15.44 3.70 -7.00
CA ASP A 4 16.21 3.99 -5.79
C ASP A 4 15.47 3.49 -4.54
N ARG A 5 16.18 2.76 -3.69
CA ARG A 5 15.64 2.17 -2.46
C ARG A 5 15.04 3.23 -1.54
N GLU A 6 15.72 4.36 -1.39
CA GLU A 6 15.25 5.44 -0.51
C GLU A 6 14.03 6.15 -1.11
N ALA A 7 13.99 6.34 -2.43
CA ALA A 7 12.80 6.85 -3.12
C ALA A 7 11.57 5.95 -2.91
N ILE A 8 11.71 4.62 -2.98
CA ILE A 8 10.58 3.70 -2.73
C ILE A 8 10.10 3.78 -1.29
N LYS A 9 11.02 3.78 -0.32
CA LYS A 9 10.68 3.93 1.11
C LYS A 9 9.93 5.23 1.36
N GLN A 10 10.41 6.33 0.78
CA GLN A 10 9.80 7.64 0.92
C GLN A 10 8.41 7.66 0.27
N PHE A 11 8.28 7.08 -0.92
CA PHE A 11 7.00 6.94 -1.60
C PHE A 11 5.98 6.17 -0.75
N ILE A 12 6.31 4.96 -0.28
CA ILE A 12 5.41 4.16 0.55
C ILE A 12 4.95 4.95 1.78
N ARG A 13 5.88 5.68 2.42
CA ARG A 13 5.59 6.49 3.60
C ARG A 13 4.64 7.65 3.30
N ASP A 14 4.84 8.34 2.19
CA ASP A 14 4.02 9.49 1.83
C ASP A 14 2.65 9.05 1.29
N TYR A 15 2.63 8.02 0.46
CA TYR A 15 1.41 7.39 -0.05
C TYR A 15 0.54 6.84 1.09
N SER A 16 1.16 6.23 2.09
CA SER A 16 0.46 5.76 3.28
C SER A 16 -0.22 6.90 4.04
N LYS A 17 0.44 8.05 4.23
CA LYS A 17 -0.17 9.16 4.97
C LYS A 17 -1.38 9.75 4.25
N GLU A 18 -1.33 9.83 2.93
CA GLU A 18 -2.42 10.39 2.11
C GLU A 18 -3.64 9.48 2.07
N ASN A 19 -3.43 8.16 2.12
CA ASN A 19 -4.51 7.18 2.20
C ASN A 19 -5.04 6.96 3.62
N HIS A 20 -4.36 7.50 4.64
CA HIS A 20 -4.73 7.34 6.06
C HIS A 20 -5.36 8.60 6.68
N ASP A 21 -5.46 9.70 5.92
CA ASP A 21 -6.27 10.88 6.26
C ASP A 21 -7.70 10.72 5.71
N THR A 22 -8.26 9.54 5.95
CA THR A 22 -9.70 9.37 5.87
C THR A 22 -10.22 9.55 7.28
N THR A 23 -10.93 10.65 7.51
CA THR A 23 -11.96 10.78 8.54
C THR A 23 -13.08 9.74 8.31
N TYR A 24 -12.72 8.50 8.00
CA TYR A 24 -13.63 7.39 7.83
C TYR A 24 -13.95 6.86 9.21
N ASN A 25 -14.92 7.53 9.81
CA ASN A 25 -15.53 7.11 11.06
C ASN A 25 -16.43 5.92 10.74
N ASP A 26 -15.87 4.70 10.84
CA ASP A 26 -16.57 3.41 10.64
C ASP A 26 -17.78 3.24 11.59
N GLU A 27 -17.93 4.13 12.58
CA GLU A 27 -18.96 4.05 13.62
C GLU A 27 -20.39 4.40 13.15
N ASN A 28 -20.62 4.82 11.89
CA ASN A 28 -21.96 5.25 11.43
C ASN A 28 -22.46 4.68 10.10
N ILE A 29 -21.75 3.74 9.46
CA ILE A 29 -22.17 3.20 8.17
C ILE A 29 -22.98 1.93 8.41
N ASN A 30 -24.30 2.08 8.56
CA ASN A 30 -25.22 0.96 8.42
C ASN A 30 -25.08 0.40 6.98
N ILE A 31 -24.79 -0.90 6.84
CA ILE A 31 -24.73 -1.62 5.56
C ILE A 31 -25.99 -1.40 4.71
N ASP A 32 -27.15 -1.21 5.35
CA ASP A 32 -28.42 -0.94 4.67
C ASP A 32 -28.39 0.38 3.88
N ASN A 33 -27.54 1.32 4.26
CA ASN A 33 -27.39 2.63 3.62
C ASN A 33 -26.17 2.72 2.69
N PHE A 34 -25.45 1.61 2.45
CA PHE A 34 -24.25 1.59 1.60
C PHE A 34 -24.55 1.90 0.12
N PHE A 35 -25.74 1.54 -0.36
CA PHE A 35 -26.19 1.79 -1.74
C PHE A 35 -27.06 3.04 -1.90
N THR A 36 -27.30 3.78 -0.82
CA THR A 36 -28.04 5.05 -0.91
C THR A 36 -27.11 6.15 -1.39
N LEU A 37 -27.49 6.76 -2.52
CA LEU A 37 -26.85 7.97 -3.03
C LEU A 37 -27.26 9.14 -2.12
N ASN A 38 -26.43 9.48 -1.12
CA ASN A 38 -26.55 10.76 -0.43
C ASN A 38 -26.02 11.86 -1.36
N GLU A 39 -26.79 12.94 -1.51
CA GLU A 39 -26.42 14.10 -2.35
C GLU A 39 -25.22 14.88 -1.78
N ASP A 40 -24.91 14.69 -0.49
CA ASP A 40 -23.71 15.19 0.17
C ASP A 40 -22.54 14.22 -0.05
N VAL A 41 -22.09 14.10 -1.30
CA VAL A 41 -20.88 13.35 -1.62
C VAL A 41 -19.69 14.16 -1.12
N GLU A 42 -19.10 13.75 0.01
CA GLU A 42 -17.78 14.22 0.43
C GLU A 42 -16.85 14.17 -0.78
N SER A 43 -16.16 15.28 -1.04
CA SER A 43 -15.30 15.43 -2.20
C SER A 43 -14.38 14.21 -2.31
N MET A 44 -14.54 13.47 -3.40
CA MET A 44 -13.69 12.33 -3.73
C MET A 44 -12.24 12.77 -3.52
N ASN A 45 -11.53 12.15 -2.57
CA ASN A 45 -10.14 12.50 -2.29
C ASN A 45 -9.36 12.36 -3.61
N ILE A 46 -9.01 13.51 -4.19
CA ILE A 46 -8.26 13.54 -5.45
C ILE A 46 -6.84 13.14 -5.08
N VAL A 47 -6.58 11.83 -5.12
CA VAL A 47 -5.22 11.30 -5.05
C VAL A 47 -4.43 11.94 -6.19
N ASP A 48 -3.24 12.44 -5.90
CA ASP A 48 -2.34 13.00 -6.91
C ASP A 48 -2.15 11.97 -8.04
N VAL A 49 -2.56 12.35 -9.26
CA VAL A 49 -2.53 11.49 -10.46
C VAL A 49 -1.13 10.91 -10.69
N GLY A 50 -0.07 11.67 -10.38
CA GLY A 50 1.30 11.20 -10.50
C GLY A 50 1.63 10.08 -9.51
N LYS A 51 1.15 10.20 -8.26
CA LYS A 51 1.38 9.19 -7.22
C LYS A 51 0.57 7.92 -7.48
N GLN A 52 -0.67 8.05 -7.94
CA GLN A 52 -1.48 6.89 -8.33
C GLN A 52 -0.87 6.17 -9.54
N ALA A 53 -0.34 6.90 -10.52
CA ALA A 53 0.34 6.30 -11.66
C ALA A 53 1.60 5.53 -11.23
N PHE A 54 2.40 6.10 -10.32
CA PHE A 54 3.59 5.45 -9.79
C PHE A 54 3.26 4.23 -8.92
N PHE A 55 2.19 4.31 -8.10
CA PHE A 55 1.66 3.15 -7.38
C PHE A 55 1.31 2.02 -8.34
N ASN A 56 0.54 2.31 -9.39
CA ASN A 56 0.10 1.30 -10.36
C ASN A 56 1.30 0.67 -11.11
N GLU A 57 2.33 1.46 -11.41
CA GLU A 57 3.57 0.95 -12.03
C GLU A 57 4.29 -0.04 -11.11
N LEU A 58 4.47 0.31 -9.84
CA LEU A 58 5.08 -0.56 -8.84
C LEU A 58 4.23 -1.81 -8.59
N ASP A 59 2.91 -1.64 -8.46
CA ASP A 59 1.95 -2.72 -8.24
C ASP A 59 2.04 -3.77 -9.36
N GLN A 60 1.96 -3.33 -10.63
CA GLN A 60 2.09 -4.23 -11.78
C GLN A 60 3.44 -4.93 -11.82
N TYR A 61 4.53 -4.22 -11.52
CA TYR A 61 5.87 -4.81 -11.53
C TYR A 61 6.02 -5.85 -10.42
N ILE A 62 5.61 -5.53 -9.19
CA ILE A 62 5.69 -6.44 -8.03
C ILE A 62 4.79 -7.65 -8.27
N TYR A 63 3.59 -7.46 -8.81
CA TYR A 63 2.68 -8.55 -9.15
C TYR A 63 3.30 -9.52 -10.18
N ALA A 64 4.03 -9.00 -11.16
CA ALA A 64 4.63 -9.81 -12.22
C ALA A 64 5.92 -10.53 -11.79
N THR A 65 6.70 -9.96 -10.86
CA THR A 65 8.08 -10.41 -10.59
C THR A 65 8.31 -10.93 -9.17
N CYS A 66 7.48 -10.53 -8.22
CA CYS A 66 7.63 -10.87 -6.81
C CYS A 66 6.64 -11.95 -6.39
N THR A 67 6.83 -12.46 -5.18
CA THR A 67 5.92 -13.44 -4.57
C THR A 67 4.64 -12.75 -4.09
N SER A 68 3.56 -13.51 -3.97
CA SER A 68 2.29 -12.99 -3.42
C SER A 68 2.44 -12.43 -2.01
N ARG A 69 3.42 -12.91 -1.22
CA ARG A 69 3.71 -12.37 0.12
C ARG A 69 4.37 -10.99 0.06
N GLU A 70 5.28 -10.79 -0.88
CA GLU A 70 5.92 -9.49 -1.11
C GLU A 70 4.91 -8.47 -1.66
N HIS A 71 4.05 -8.92 -2.58
CA HIS A 71 2.96 -8.11 -3.11
C HIS A 71 1.97 -7.69 -2.02
N LEU A 72 1.48 -8.63 -1.21
CA LEU A 72 0.59 -8.32 -0.09
C LEU A 72 1.26 -7.40 0.94
N LEU A 73 2.54 -7.61 1.24
CA LEU A 73 3.29 -6.73 2.12
C LEU A 73 3.36 -5.30 1.57
N PHE A 74 3.62 -5.12 0.28
CA PHE A 74 3.63 -3.81 -0.37
C PHE A 74 2.29 -3.08 -0.25
N ILE A 75 1.18 -3.76 -0.61
CA ILE A 75 -0.18 -3.20 -0.51
C ILE A 75 -0.48 -2.76 0.93
N MET A 76 -0.26 -3.64 1.91
CA MET A 76 -0.54 -3.32 3.31
C MET A 76 0.31 -2.15 3.84
N LEU A 77 1.56 -2.01 3.38
CA LEU A 77 2.40 -0.86 3.73
C LEU A 77 1.87 0.44 3.11
N CYS A 78 1.42 0.41 1.86
CA CYS A 78 0.80 1.55 1.19
C CYS A 78 -0.54 1.95 1.80
N GLU A 79 -1.29 1.00 2.37
CA GLU A 79 -2.48 1.26 3.19
C GLU A 79 -2.16 1.79 4.60
N GLY A 80 -0.88 1.84 4.98
CA GLY A 80 -0.44 2.30 6.31
C GLY A 80 -0.61 1.30 7.44
N GLN A 81 -0.78 0.02 7.13
CA GLN A 81 -0.88 -1.02 8.15
C GLN A 81 0.42 -1.15 8.95
N SER A 82 0.29 -1.38 10.25
CA SER A 82 1.45 -1.61 11.11
C SER A 82 2.16 -2.93 10.78
N LEU A 83 3.48 -2.99 10.98
CA LEU A 83 4.26 -4.23 10.82
C LEU A 83 3.77 -5.38 11.72
N LYS A 84 3.14 -5.06 12.86
CA LYS A 84 2.51 -6.08 13.72
C LYS A 84 1.31 -6.70 13.00
N ARG A 85 0.42 -5.87 12.46
CA ARG A 85 -0.76 -6.32 11.72
C ARG A 85 -0.37 -7.15 10.51
N ILE A 86 0.65 -6.72 9.77
CA ILE A 86 1.21 -7.46 8.63
C ILE A 86 1.75 -8.83 9.06
N ALA A 87 2.52 -8.88 10.16
CA ALA A 87 3.04 -10.13 10.72
C ALA A 87 1.91 -11.12 11.08
N ASP A 88 0.85 -10.62 11.73
CA ASP A 88 -0.31 -11.42 12.12
C ASP A 88 -1.07 -11.95 10.89
N VAL A 89 -1.30 -11.12 9.86
CA VAL A 89 -1.98 -11.51 8.62
C VAL A 89 -1.18 -12.54 7.82
N LEU A 90 0.14 -12.34 7.73
CA LEU A 90 1.03 -13.26 7.03
C LEU A 90 1.37 -14.51 7.87
N MET A 91 0.93 -14.57 9.14
CA MET A 91 1.24 -15.63 10.10
C MET A 91 2.75 -15.86 10.27
N ILE A 92 3.53 -14.78 10.32
CA ILE A 92 4.99 -14.79 10.45
C ILE A 92 5.44 -13.86 11.58
N THR A 93 6.72 -13.92 11.93
CA THR A 93 7.29 -12.98 12.91
C THR A 93 7.51 -11.61 12.29
N LYS A 94 7.51 -10.55 13.12
CA LYS A 94 7.92 -9.20 12.69
C LYS A 94 9.31 -9.18 12.04
N SER A 95 10.25 -9.96 12.58
CA SER A 95 11.59 -10.09 11.99
C SER A 95 11.52 -10.63 10.56
N ARG A 96 10.63 -11.59 10.29
CA ARG A 96 10.43 -12.11 8.94
C ARG A 96 9.77 -11.10 8.01
N VAL A 97 8.87 -10.25 8.51
CA VAL A 97 8.32 -9.11 7.74
C VAL A 97 9.44 -8.18 7.28
N TYR A 98 10.40 -7.83 8.15
CA TYR A 98 11.55 -7.00 7.76
C TYR A 98 12.42 -7.64 6.69
N GLN A 99 12.64 -8.96 6.78
CA GLN A 99 13.41 -9.68 5.75
C GLN A 99 12.69 -9.63 4.40
N ILE A 100 11.39 -9.94 4.36
CA ILE A 100 10.59 -9.87 3.12
C ILE A 100 10.59 -8.45 2.56
N TYR A 101 10.50 -7.43 3.41
CA TYR A 101 10.58 -6.04 2.98
C TYR A 101 11.95 -5.69 2.39
N SER A 102 13.06 -6.15 2.98
CA SER A 102 14.39 -5.97 2.41
C SER A 102 14.50 -6.68 1.06
N ASP A 103 14.07 -7.95 0.98
CA ASP A 103 14.13 -8.76 -0.24
C ASP A 103 13.32 -8.09 -1.38
N LEU A 104 12.16 -7.52 -1.06
CA LEU A 104 11.36 -6.72 -2.00
C LEU A 104 12.13 -5.50 -2.50
N LEU A 105 12.75 -4.72 -1.61
CA LEU A 105 13.54 -3.55 -1.99
C LEU A 105 14.75 -3.95 -2.84
N ASP A 106 15.44 -5.04 -2.48
CA ASP A 106 16.56 -5.59 -3.24
C ASP A 106 16.13 -5.95 -4.67
N LYS A 107 14.94 -6.51 -4.88
CA LYS A 107 14.38 -6.82 -6.21
C LYS A 107 13.95 -5.61 -7.01
N LEU A 108 13.47 -4.57 -6.34
CA LEU A 108 13.08 -3.31 -6.99
C LEU A 108 14.31 -2.49 -7.42
N GLU A 109 15.37 -2.54 -6.61
CA GLU A 109 16.66 -1.89 -6.88
C GLU A 109 17.43 -2.63 -7.98
N ASN A 110 17.53 -3.96 -7.86
CA ASN A 110 18.25 -4.83 -8.80
C ASN A 110 17.34 -5.36 -9.90
N LYS A 111 16.64 -4.51 -10.67
CA LYS A 111 16.08 -4.95 -11.98
C LYS A 111 17.24 -5.46 -12.84
N GLU A 112 17.59 -6.74 -12.74
CA GLU A 112 18.29 -7.46 -13.80
C GLU A 112 17.30 -7.51 -14.97
N GLY A 113 17.72 -6.93 -16.09
CA GLY A 113 16.97 -6.94 -17.34
C GLY A 113 16.95 -8.31 -18.00
#